data_AF-A0A351ATG7-F1
#
_entry.id   AF-A0A351ATG7-F1
#
_cell.length_a   1.000
_cell.length_b   1.000
_cell.length_c   1.000
_cell.angle_alpha   90.00
_cell.angle_beta   90.00
_cell.angle_gamma   90.00
#
_symmetry.space_group_name_H-M   'P 1'
#
loop_
_entity.id
_entity.type
_entity.pdbx_description
1 polymer ?
#
loop_
_entity_poly.entity_id
_entity_poly.type
_entity_poly.pdbx_seq_one_letter_code
_entity_poly.pdbx_strand_id
1 'polypeptide(L)' 'MHCVNLRRQSVHLTAMEKEQVLVLENITKAYGTRFSKEKKRVLGPVSLCIRKGEAVGITGENGAGKSTLLSVAAGI' A
#
# COMPACT_ATOMS: atom_id res chain seq x y z
N MET A 1 1.08 13.48 10.41
CA MET A 1 -0.23 12.79 10.39
C MET A 1 -1.18 13.58 9.51
N HIS A 2 -1.39 13.17 8.26
CA HIS A 2 -2.46 13.74 7.42
C HIS A 2 -3.13 12.61 6.66
N CYS A 3 -4.31 12.24 7.15
CA CYS A 3 -5.31 11.52 6.38
C CYS A 3 -6.27 12.59 5.88
N VAL A 4 -6.31 12.84 4.56
CA VAL A 4 -7.26 13.81 3.98
C VAL A 4 -8.30 13.02 3.21
N ASN A 5 -9.51 13.03 3.77
CA ASN A 5 -10.74 12.53 3.19
C ASN A 5 -11.16 13.52 2.08
N LEU A 6 -11.12 13.10 0.82
CA LEU A 6 -11.50 13.95 -0.31
C LEU A 6 -13.01 13.85 -0.57
N ARG A 7 -13.80 14.69 0.11
CA ARG A 7 -15.19 14.94 -0.27
C ARG A 7 -15.20 15.78 -1.54
N ARG A 8 -15.92 15.28 -2.55
CA ARG A 8 -16.53 16.01 -3.68
C ARG A 8 -16.36 17.54 -3.62
N GLN A 9 -15.51 18.07 -4.49
CA GLN A 9 -15.72 19.39 -5.08
C GLN A 9 -15.34 19.34 -6.55
N SER A 10 -16.36 19.55 -7.36
CA SER A 10 -16.31 19.85 -8.79
C SER A 10 -15.42 21.07 -9.03
N VAL A 11 -14.91 21.17 -10.27
CA VAL A 11 -14.21 22.27 -10.95
C VAL A 11 -12.72 22.56 -10.59
N HIS A 12 -11.87 22.17 -11.55
CA HIS A 12 -10.64 22.86 -11.98
C HIS A 12 -9.61 23.22 -10.89
N LEU A 13 -8.69 22.28 -10.58
CA LEU A 13 -7.41 22.59 -9.93
C LEU A 13 -6.30 21.84 -10.65
N THR A 14 -5.60 22.58 -11.51
CA THR A 14 -4.32 22.30 -12.15
C THR A 14 -3.29 21.80 -11.12
N ALA A 15 -3.16 20.49 -10.98
CA ALA A 15 -1.98 19.87 -10.38
C ALA A 15 -1.45 18.90 -11.43
N MET A 16 -0.21 19.13 -11.86
CA MET A 16 0.52 18.31 -12.82
C MET A 16 0.20 16.82 -12.59
N GLU A 17 -0.66 16.26 -13.44
CA GLU A 17 -1.22 14.92 -13.25
C GLU A 17 -0.14 13.89 -13.52
N LYS A 18 0.73 13.64 -12.54
CA LYS A 18 1.50 12.41 -12.55
C LYS A 18 0.48 11.29 -12.36
N GLU A 19 0.13 10.68 -13.48
CA GLU A 19 -0.66 9.46 -13.65
C GLU A 19 -0.36 8.49 -12.51
N GLN A 20 -1.38 8.13 -11.72
CA GLN A 20 -1.22 7.15 -10.65
C GLN A 20 -1.04 5.77 -11.28
N VAL A 21 0.08 5.11 -10.96
CA VAL A 21 0.44 3.81 -11.55
C VAL A 21 0.25 2.65 -10.57
N LEU A 22 0.26 2.92 -9.26
CA LEU A 22 -0.05 1.94 -8.23
C LEU A 22 -0.78 2.63 -7.07
N VAL A 23 -1.91 2.06 -6.66
CA VAL A 23 -2.66 2.50 -5.48
C VAL A 23 -3.00 1.27 -4.64
N LEU A 24 -2.51 1.26 -3.40
CA LEU A 24 -2.84 0.28 -2.37
C LEU A 24 -3.54 1.03 -1.25
N GLU A 25 -4.78 0.64 -0.93
CA GLU A 25 -5.56 1.26 0.14
C GLU A 25 -5.87 0.25 1.23
N ASN A 26 -5.44 0.58 2.46
CA ASN A 26 -5.74 -0.19 3.66
C ASN A 26 -5.44 -1.68 3.54
N ILE A 27 -4.32 -2.02 2.91
CA ILE A 27 -3.97 -3.41 2.66
C ILE A 27 -3.46 -4.07 3.94
N THR A 28 -3.99 -5.27 4.19
CA THR A 28 -3.56 -6.17 5.26
C THR A 28 -3.34 -7.56 4.66
N LYS A 29 -2.22 -8.20 5.02
CA LYS A 29 -1.94 -9.59 4.63
C LYS A 29 -1.62 -10.40 5.89
N ALA A 30 -2.25 -11.56 5.98
CA ALA A 30 -1.98 -12.55 7.01
C ALA A 30 -1.78 -13.92 6.36
N TYR A 31 -0.84 -14.70 6.90
CA TYR A 31 -0.59 -16.07 6.46
C TYR A 31 -1.04 -17.04 7.56
N GLY A 32 -1.74 -18.10 7.17
CA GLY A 32 -2.06 -19.23 8.03
C GLY A 32 -1.06 -20.35 7.81
N THR A 33 -0.79 -21.15 8.84
CA THR A 33 0.01 -22.38 8.71
C THR A 33 -0.91 -23.59 8.87
N ARG A 34 -0.54 -24.75 8.30
CA ARG A 34 -1.35 -25.99 8.45
C ARG A 34 -1.48 -26.45 9.90
N PHE A 35 -0.60 -25.98 10.77
CA PHE A 35 -0.51 -26.39 12.19
C PHE A 35 -1.24 -25.42 13.14
N SER A 36 -1.64 -24.24 12.67
CA SER A 36 -2.36 -23.28 13.50
C SER A 36 -3.63 -22.79 12.80
N LYS A 37 -4.75 -22.81 13.52
CA LYS A 37 -6.00 -22.20 13.04
C LYS A 37 -5.89 -20.66 12.97
N GLU A 38 -4.92 -20.07 13.66
CA GLU A 38 -4.73 -18.62 13.67
C GLU A 38 -3.88 -18.15 12.49
N LYS A 39 -4.36 -17.09 11.82
CA LYS A 39 -3.61 -16.40 10.77
C LYS A 39 -2.70 -15.36 11.43
N LYS A 40 -1.39 -15.46 11.18
CA LYS A 40 -0.43 -14.45 11.62
C LYS A 40 -0.45 -13.27 10.65
N ARG A 41 -0.75 -12.08 11.15
CA ARG A 41 -0.64 -10.83 10.37
C ARG A 41 0.83 -10.55 10.07
N VAL A 42 1.15 -10.37 8.79
CA VAL A 42 2.52 -10.11 8.31
C VAL A 42 2.63 -8.72 7.69
N LEU A 43 1.52 -8.14 7.23
CA LEU A 43 1.45 -6.80 6.68
C LEU A 43 0.17 -6.11 7.14
N GLY A 44 0.24 -4.81 7.43
CA GLY A 44 -0.93 -3.93 7.51
C GLY A 44 -1.21 -3.31 8.88
N PRO A 45 -2.08 -2.28 8.91
CA PRO A 45 -2.71 -1.65 7.74
C PRO A 45 -1.72 -0.71 7.03
N VAL A 46 -1.62 -0.81 5.70
CA VAL A 46 -0.72 0.03 4.88
C VAL A 46 -1.47 0.59 3.68
N SER A 47 -1.29 1.88 3.41
CA SER A 47 -1.73 2.55 2.19
C SER A 47 -0.52 3.15 1.48
N LEU A 48 -0.45 2.99 0.16
CA LEU A 48 0.66 3.46 -0.68
C LEU A 48 0.11 3.92 -2.03
N CYS A 49 0.54 5.10 -2.48
CA CYS A 49 0.24 5.61 -3.82
C CYS A 49 1.59 5.91 -4.50
N ILE A 50 1.79 5.36 -5.70
CA ILE A 50 2.96 5.63 -6.54
C ILE A 50 2.46 6.24 -7.84
N ARG A 51 3.06 7.37 -8.22
CA ARG A 51 2.77 8.09 -9.44
C ARG A 51 3.86 7.84 -10.49
N LYS A 52 3.52 8.09 -11.75
CA LYS A 52 4.43 7.94 -12.88
C LYS A 52 5.71 8.76 -12.69
N GLY A 53 6.85 8.10 -12.83
CA GLY A 53 8.17 8.70 -12.66
C GLY A 53 8.58 8.91 -11.20
N GLU A 54 7.86 8.36 -10.22
CA GLU A 54 8.33 8.28 -8.83
C GLU A 54 9.16 7.01 -8.60
N ALA A 55 10.24 7.15 -7.85
CA ALA A 55 11.01 6.03 -7.31
C ALA A 55 10.77 5.96 -5.80
N VAL A 56 10.36 4.80 -5.31
CA VAL A 56 10.03 4.58 -3.88
C VAL A 56 10.92 3.47 -3.34
N GLY A 57 11.65 3.75 -2.26
CA GLY A 57 12.40 2.75 -1.51
C GLY A 57 11.60 2.21 -0.32
N ILE A 58 11.55 0.88 -0.15
CA ILE A 58 10.93 0.23 1.00
C ILE A 58 12.03 -0.22 1.95
N THR A 59 12.05 0.31 3.18
CA THR A 59 13.05 0.00 4.21
C THR A 59 12.40 -0.61 5.45
N GLY A 60 13.20 -1.19 6.34
CA GLY A 60 12.75 -1.82 7.58
C GLY A 60 13.53 -3.09 7.91
N GLU A 61 13.29 -3.66 9.10
CA GLU A 61 13.96 -4.87 9.58
C GLU A 61 13.59 -6.13 8.79
N ASN A 62 14.37 -7.20 8.96
CA ASN A 62 14.05 -8.50 8.42
C ASN A 62 12.74 -9.01 9.05
N GLY A 63 11.80 -9.46 8.21
CA GLY A 63 10.48 -9.90 8.66
C GLY A 63 9.42 -8.79 8.79
N ALA A 64 9.75 -7.51 8.53
CA ALA A 64 8.79 -6.40 8.60
C ALA A 64 7.69 -6.40 7.51
N GLY A 65 7.65 -7.42 6.64
CA GLY A 65 6.63 -7.54 5.59
C GLY A 65 6.98 -6.83 4.28
N LYS A 66 8.23 -6.40 4.06
CA LYS A 66 8.67 -5.72 2.81
C LYS A 66 8.41 -6.55 1.56
N SER A 67 8.88 -7.81 1.54
CA SER A 67 8.61 -8.73 0.42
C SER A 67 7.12 -9.01 0.26
N THR A 68 6.38 -9.09 1.37
CA THR A 68 4.92 -9.23 1.35
C THR A 68 4.23 -8.03 0.73
N LEU A 69 4.68 -6.81 1.01
CA LEU A 69 4.16 -5.57 0.40
C LEU A 69 4.44 -5.55 -1.11
N LEU A 70 5.64 -5.98 -1.53
CA LEU A 70 5.99 -6.10 -2.95
C LEU A 70 5.18 -7.18 -3.67
N SER A 71 4.95 -8.34 -3.06
CA SER A 71 4.08 -9.39 -3.63
C SER A 71 2.66 -8.87 -3.82
N VAL A 72 2.11 -8.19 -2.81
CA VAL A 72 0.79 -7.55 -2.88
C VAL A 72 0.75 -6.51 -4.00
N ALA A 73 1.76 -5.64 -4.11
CA ALA A 73 1.85 -4.63 -5.16
C ALA A 73 1.93 -5.24 -6.56
N ALA A 74 2.57 -6.40 -6.69
CA ALA A 74 2.65 -7.18 -7.93
C ALA A 74 1.40 -8.02 -8.22
N GLY A 75 0.42 -8.07 -7.30
CA GLY A 75 -0.80 -8.86 -7.46
C GLY A 75 -0.67 -10.35 -7.15
N ILE A 76 0.24 -10.74 -6.25
CA ILE A 76 0.57 -12.13 -5.85
C ILE A 76 0.04 -12.49 -4.45
#